data_AF-A0A1Q5BRX6-F1
#
_entry.id   AF-A0A1Q5BRX6-F1
#
_cell.length_a   1.000
_cell.length_b   1.000
_cell.length_c   1.000
_cell.angle_alpha   90.00
_cell.angle_beta   90.00
_cell.angle_gamma   90.00
#
_symmetry.space_group_name_H-M   'P 1'
#
loop_
_entity.id
_entity.type
_entity.pdbx_description
1 polymer ?
#
loop_
_entity_poly.entity_id
_entity_poly.type
_entity_poly.pdbx_seq_one_letter_code
_entity_poly.pdbx_strand_id
1 'polypeptide(L)'
;MARRQDVERFAHATVQLERVIEHSRGLARRSAMALQYNEPIPPDLSVGVGHLADAVELLRHEHRAGRPTERTHQKIRDAVQKAGRARALGVNDFGDAVVTQLRTAASDLLRAIGCNPTSANQEVRRAMRDGEESAQAEDRPD
;
A
#
# COMPACT_ATOMS: atom_id res chain seq x y z
N MET A 1 -28.69 8.53 -17.82
CA MET A 1 -27.82 9.29 -16.90
C MET A 1 -26.71 8.46 -16.24
N ALA A 2 -26.88 7.15 -16.00
CA ALA A 2 -25.83 6.27 -15.41
C ALA A 2 -24.51 6.22 -16.21
N ARG A 3 -24.57 6.19 -17.54
CA ARG A 3 -23.39 6.07 -18.41
C ARG A 3 -22.36 7.20 -18.29
N ARG A 4 -22.76 8.39 -17.82
CA ARG A 4 -21.85 9.54 -17.67
C ARG A 4 -21.13 9.53 -16.32
N GLN A 5 -21.83 9.14 -15.25
CA GLN A 5 -21.21 8.93 -13.93
C GLN A 5 -20.21 7.77 -13.94
N ASP A 6 -20.51 6.67 -14.64
CA ASP A 6 -19.57 5.56 -14.77
C ASP A 6 -18.31 6.00 -15.52
N VAL A 7 -18.45 6.74 -16.62
CA VAL A 7 -17.31 7.25 -17.41
C VAL A 7 -16.45 8.24 -16.63
N GLU A 8 -17.05 9.14 -15.84
CA GLU A 8 -16.31 10.07 -14.97
C GLU A 8 -15.57 9.31 -13.85
N ARG A 9 -16.19 8.26 -13.30
CA ARG A 9 -15.56 7.36 -12.32
C ARG A 9 -14.42 6.54 -12.93
N PHE A 10 -14.58 6.07 -14.17
CA PHE A 10 -13.52 5.41 -14.95
C PHE A 10 -12.36 6.35 -15.24
N ALA A 11 -12.64 7.57 -15.71
CA ALA A 11 -11.60 8.56 -16.00
C ALA A 11 -10.79 8.94 -14.74
N HIS A 12 -11.46 9.08 -13.61
CA HIS A 12 -10.81 9.35 -12.32
C HIS A 12 -10.09 8.11 -11.76
N ALA A 13 -10.50 6.88 -12.07
CA ALA A 13 -9.77 5.68 -11.68
C ALA A 13 -8.50 5.48 -12.51
N THR A 14 -8.53 5.86 -13.80
CA THR A 14 -7.39 5.70 -14.73
C THR A 14 -6.16 6.49 -14.29
N VAL A 15 -6.32 7.76 -13.90
CA VAL A 15 -5.20 8.60 -13.45
C VAL A 15 -4.52 8.01 -12.20
N GLN A 16 -5.29 7.32 -11.36
CA GLN A 16 -4.80 6.76 -10.10
C GLN A 16 -4.11 5.41 -10.38
N LEU A 17 -4.65 4.62 -11.31
CA LEU A 17 -4.02 3.39 -11.80
C LEU A 17 -2.69 3.68 -12.51
N GLU A 18 -2.61 4.75 -13.30
CA GLU A 18 -1.36 5.19 -13.93
C GLU A 18 -0.29 5.53 -12.89
N ARG A 19 -0.66 6.25 -11.83
CA ARG A 19 0.25 6.53 -10.69
C ARG A 19 0.71 5.26 -9.97
N VAL A 20 -0.19 4.29 -9.78
CA VAL A 20 0.17 3.00 -9.18
C VAL A 20 1.22 2.29 -10.03
N ILE A 21 1.08 2.28 -11.36
CA ILE A 21 2.06 1.70 -12.29
C ILE A 21 3.42 2.41 -12.18
N GLU A 22 3.43 3.75 -12.08
CA GLU A 22 4.66 4.51 -11.86
C GLU A 22 5.33 4.16 -10.53
N HIS A 23 4.54 4.02 -9.46
CA HIS A 23 5.04 3.60 -8.15
C HIS A 23 5.58 2.17 -8.17
N SER A 24 4.97 1.24 -8.89
CA SER A 24 5.47 -0.14 -9.03
C SER A 24 6.87 -0.20 -9.62
N ARG A 25 7.18 0.68 -10.60
CA ARG A 25 8.54 0.77 -11.16
C ARG A 25 9.55 1.29 -10.15
N GLY A 26 9.16 2.32 -9.39
CA GLY A 26 9.98 2.86 -8.30
C GLY A 26 10.29 1.81 -7.23
N LEU A 27 9.28 1.02 -6.87
CA LEU A 27 9.38 -0.07 -5.90
C LEU A 27 10.32 -1.17 -6.40
N ALA A 28 10.09 -1.66 -7.62
CA ALA A 28 10.92 -2.70 -8.24
C ALA A 28 12.39 -2.27 -8.35
N ARG A 29 12.65 -1.01 -8.74
CA ARG A 29 14.00 -0.47 -8.81
C ARG A 29 14.68 -0.47 -7.45
N ARG A 30 14.01 -0.01 -6.38
CA ARG A 30 14.61 0.04 -5.04
C ARG A 30 14.82 -1.34 -4.44
N SER A 31 13.91 -2.27 -4.67
CA SER A 31 14.11 -3.68 -4.30
C SER A 31 15.36 -4.26 -4.99
N ALA A 32 15.56 -3.95 -6.28
CA ALA A 32 16.77 -4.37 -6.99
C ALA A 32 18.05 -3.73 -6.42
N MET A 33 18.00 -2.44 -6.04
CA MET A 33 19.15 -1.76 -5.40
C MET A 33 19.47 -2.36 -4.03
N ALA A 34 18.47 -2.64 -3.19
CA ALA A 34 18.67 -3.25 -1.89
C ALA A 34 19.33 -4.63 -2.02
N LEU A 35 18.88 -5.45 -2.98
CA LEU A 35 19.52 -6.73 -3.30
C LEU A 35 20.95 -6.53 -3.81
N GLN A 36 21.18 -5.58 -4.71
CA GLN A 36 22.50 -5.28 -5.25
C GLN A 36 23.50 -4.86 -4.17
N TYR A 37 23.06 -4.10 -3.18
CA TYR A 37 23.89 -3.65 -2.06
C TYR A 37 23.89 -4.61 -0.86
N ASN A 38 23.26 -5.79 -0.96
CA ASN A 38 23.05 -6.72 0.14
C ASN A 38 22.47 -6.05 1.40
N GLU A 39 21.60 -5.04 1.20
CA GLU A 39 20.90 -4.42 2.31
C GLU A 39 19.88 -5.42 2.87
N PRO A 40 19.91 -5.72 4.17
CA PRO A 40 18.92 -6.60 4.77
C PRO A 40 17.53 -5.95 4.68
N ILE A 41 16.61 -6.64 4.00
CA ILE A 41 15.21 -6.22 3.86
C ILE A 41 14.40 -6.93 4.93
N PRO A 42 13.71 -6.21 5.83
CA PRO A 42 12.85 -6.84 6.83
C PRO A 42 11.76 -7.70 6.16
N PRO A 43 11.49 -8.94 6.63
CA PRO A 43 10.48 -9.81 6.03
C PRO A 43 9.10 -9.17 5.93
N ASP A 44 8.70 -8.42 6.96
CA ASP A 44 7.43 -7.70 6.98
C ASP A 44 7.32 -6.67 5.84
N LEU A 45 8.42 -6.05 5.41
CA LEU A 45 8.40 -5.10 4.29
C LEU A 45 8.06 -5.80 2.97
N SER A 46 8.64 -6.98 2.76
CA SER A 46 8.37 -7.79 1.56
C SER A 46 6.93 -8.30 1.54
N VAL A 47 6.40 -8.72 2.70
CA VAL A 47 4.98 -9.10 2.85
C VAL A 47 4.07 -7.90 2.56
N GLY A 48 4.41 -6.71 3.05
CA GLY A 48 3.65 -5.49 2.78
C GLY A 48 3.57 -5.16 1.29
N VAL A 49 4.67 -5.32 0.55
CA VAL A 49 4.70 -5.17 -0.91
C VAL A 49 3.79 -6.20 -1.60
N GLY A 50 3.84 -7.47 -1.16
CA GLY A 50 2.94 -8.52 -1.65
C GLY A 50 1.47 -8.18 -1.44
N HIS A 51 1.11 -7.69 -0.25
CA HIS A 51 -0.26 -7.25 0.02
C HIS A 51 -0.69 -6.08 -0.88
N LEU A 52 0.20 -5.13 -1.17
CA LEU A 52 -0.12 -4.05 -2.09
C LEU A 52 -0.40 -4.56 -3.51
N ALA A 53 0.35 -5.57 -3.97
CA ALA A 53 0.08 -6.22 -5.25
C ALA A 53 -1.29 -6.94 -5.25
N ASP A 54 -1.59 -7.72 -4.20
CA ASP A 54 -2.88 -8.38 -4.02
C ASP A 54 -4.04 -7.37 -4.05
N ALA A 55 -3.87 -6.18 -3.45
CA ALA A 55 -4.88 -5.13 -3.43
C ALA A 55 -5.18 -4.60 -4.84
N VAL A 56 -4.16 -4.45 -5.70
CA VAL A 56 -4.34 -4.04 -7.09
C VAL A 56 -5.09 -5.10 -7.89
N GLU A 57 -4.77 -6.38 -7.67
CA GLU A 57 -5.48 -7.49 -8.32
C GLU A 57 -6.94 -7.57 -7.87
N LEU A 58 -7.18 -7.46 -6.56
CA LEU A 58 -8.53 -7.41 -5.99
C LEU A 58 -9.33 -6.25 -6.56
N LEU A 59 -8.74 -5.05 -6.65
CA LEU A 59 -9.41 -3.89 -7.21
C LEU A 59 -9.87 -4.16 -8.63
N ARG A 60 -9.00 -4.74 -9.47
CA ARG A 60 -9.34 -5.13 -10.84
C ARG A 60 -10.49 -6.15 -10.87
N HIS A 61 -10.47 -7.14 -9.97
CA HIS A 61 -11.50 -8.18 -9.91
C HIS A 61 -12.84 -7.69 -9.36
N GLU A 62 -12.84 -6.86 -8.31
CA GLU A 62 -14.03 -6.28 -7.70
C GLU A 62 -14.69 -5.31 -8.66
N HIS A 63 -13.90 -4.43 -9.29
CA HIS A 63 -14.39 -3.47 -10.27
C HIS A 63 -15.03 -4.15 -11.50
N ARG A 64 -14.38 -5.17 -12.08
CA ARG A 64 -14.95 -5.92 -13.23
C ARG A 64 -16.25 -6.65 -12.89
N ALA A 65 -16.40 -7.07 -11.64
CA ALA A 65 -17.58 -7.77 -11.17
C ALA A 65 -18.68 -6.83 -10.64
N GLY A 66 -18.48 -5.50 -10.68
CA GLY A 66 -19.38 -4.52 -10.06
C GLY A 66 -19.52 -4.72 -8.54
N ARG A 67 -18.53 -5.33 -7.90
CA ARG A 67 -18.55 -5.63 -6.47
C ARG A 67 -18.03 -4.45 -5.64
N PRO A 68 -18.51 -4.33 -4.39
CA PRO A 68 -17.91 -3.46 -3.39
C PRO A 68 -16.40 -3.73 -3.18
N THR A 69 -15.65 -2.72 -2.73
CA THR A 69 -14.17 -2.73 -2.68
C THR A 69 -13.58 -3.00 -1.30
N GLU A 70 -14.32 -3.66 -0.40
CA GLU A 70 -13.90 -3.88 0.99
C GLU A 70 -12.68 -4.80 1.09
N ARG A 71 -12.54 -5.79 0.19
CA ARG A 71 -11.35 -6.66 0.22
C ARG A 71 -10.11 -5.92 -0.24
N THR A 72 -10.24 -5.08 -1.27
CA THR A 72 -9.19 -4.15 -1.68
C THR A 72 -8.79 -3.25 -0.50
N HIS A 73 -9.78 -2.64 0.16
CA HIS A 73 -9.56 -1.74 1.30
C HIS A 73 -8.81 -2.44 2.45
N GLN A 74 -9.27 -3.62 2.88
CA GLN A 74 -8.60 -4.40 3.92
C GLN A 74 -7.17 -4.77 3.52
N LYS A 75 -6.95 -5.18 2.28
CA LYS A 75 -5.63 -5.58 1.82
C LYS A 75 -4.64 -4.41 1.76
N ILE A 76 -5.11 -3.20 1.41
CA ILE A 76 -4.30 -1.97 1.53
C ILE A 76 -3.91 -1.74 3.00
N ARG A 77 -4.83 -1.91 3.94
CA ARG A 77 -4.53 -1.78 5.36
C ARG A 77 -3.48 -2.79 5.82
N ASP A 78 -3.61 -4.05 5.42
CA ASP A 78 -2.66 -5.11 5.76
C ASP A 78 -1.25 -4.81 5.22
N ALA A 79 -1.16 -4.23 4.01
CA ALA A 79 0.12 -3.79 3.43
C ALA A 79 0.80 -2.72 4.29
N VAL A 80 0.02 -1.72 4.72
CA VAL A 80 0.53 -0.60 5.51
C VAL A 80 0.91 -1.03 6.93
N GLN A 81 0.13 -1.91 7.57
CA GLN A 81 0.49 -2.47 8.88
C GLN A 81 1.82 -3.22 8.83
N LYS A 82 2.06 -3.99 7.77
CA LYS A 82 3.33 -4.69 7.56
C LYS A 82 4.51 -3.74 7.35
N ALA A 83 4.30 -2.64 6.62
CA ALA A 83 5.31 -1.59 6.52
C ALA A 83 5.59 -0.91 7.88
N GLY A 84 4.58 -0.71 8.72
CA GLY A 84 4.72 -0.22 10.09
C GLY A 84 5.58 -1.12 10.96
N ARG A 85 5.29 -2.43 10.96
CA ARG A 85 6.10 -3.43 11.66
C ARG A 85 7.56 -3.41 11.20
N ALA A 86 7.79 -3.44 9.89
CA ALA A 86 9.14 -3.40 9.33
C ALA A 86 9.92 -2.17 9.79
N ARG A 87 9.27 -1.00 9.84
CA ARG A 87 9.88 0.25 10.29
C ARG A 87 10.24 0.23 11.77
N ALA A 88 9.37 -0.34 12.62
CA ALA A 88 9.61 -0.47 14.05
C ALA A 88 10.76 -1.43 14.37
N LEU A 89 10.92 -2.50 13.57
CA LEU A 89 12.02 -3.47 13.71
C LEU A 89 13.35 -2.99 13.09
N GLY A 90 13.34 -1.83 12.45
CA GLY A 90 14.51 -1.23 11.80
C GLY A 90 14.56 -1.49 10.30
N VAL A 91 14.75 -0.40 9.53
CA VAL A 91 15.02 -0.41 8.09
C VAL A 91 16.25 0.45 7.82
N ASN A 92 17.07 0.08 6.83
CA ASN A 92 18.11 0.98 6.33
C ASN A 92 17.55 1.85 5.19
N ASP A 93 18.39 2.63 4.53
CA ASP A 93 17.98 3.70 3.62
C ASP A 93 17.08 3.23 2.46
N PHE A 94 17.40 2.10 1.81
CA PHE A 94 16.52 1.61 0.73
C PHE A 94 15.22 1.04 1.29
N GLY A 95 15.26 0.42 2.47
CA GLY A 95 14.06 -0.02 3.21
C GLY A 95 13.11 1.13 3.57
N ASP A 96 13.62 2.23 4.13
CA ASP A 96 12.78 3.41 4.49
C ASP A 96 12.19 4.07 3.25
N ALA A 97 12.96 4.12 2.16
CA ALA A 97 12.46 4.59 0.88
C ALA A 97 11.31 3.71 0.37
N VAL A 98 11.41 2.37 0.47
CA VAL A 98 10.34 1.44 0.10
C VAL A 98 9.09 1.64 0.98
N VAL A 99 9.25 1.81 2.30
CA VAL A 99 8.14 2.14 3.22
C VAL A 99 7.43 3.42 2.79
N THR A 100 8.18 4.46 2.44
CA THR A 100 7.64 5.74 1.97
C THR A 100 6.85 5.58 0.68
N GLN A 101 7.35 4.81 -0.28
CA GLN A 101 6.65 4.52 -1.54
C GLN A 101 5.36 3.73 -1.31
N LEU A 102 5.41 2.70 -0.47
CA LEU A 102 4.25 1.87 -0.14
C LEU A 102 3.12 2.72 0.45
N ARG A 103 3.44 3.63 1.37
CA ARG A 103 2.46 4.55 1.98
C ARG A 103 1.81 5.48 0.95
N THR A 104 2.58 5.98 -0.01
CA THR A 104 2.05 6.82 -1.09
C THR A 104 1.11 6.02 -1.98
N ALA A 105 1.54 4.84 -2.43
CA ALA A 105 0.72 3.98 -3.28
C ALA A 105 -0.57 3.52 -2.56
N ALA A 106 -0.49 3.19 -1.27
CA ALA A 106 -1.66 2.86 -0.45
C ALA A 106 -2.67 4.01 -0.38
N SER A 107 -2.21 5.25 -0.16
CA SER A 107 -3.08 6.43 -0.14
C SER A 107 -3.76 6.66 -1.50
N ASP A 108 -3.03 6.47 -2.60
CA ASP A 108 -3.59 6.63 -3.94
C ASP A 108 -4.59 5.50 -4.28
N LEU A 109 -4.36 4.26 -3.84
CA LEU A 109 -5.34 3.18 -3.98
C LEU A 109 -6.61 3.41 -3.15
N LEU A 110 -6.50 3.91 -1.91
CA LEU A 110 -7.66 4.29 -1.10
C LEU A 110 -8.49 5.38 -1.82
N ARG A 111 -7.82 6.35 -2.44
CA ARG A 111 -8.50 7.37 -3.26
C ARG A 111 -9.16 6.78 -4.50
N ALA A 112 -8.52 5.80 -5.15
CA ALA A 112 -9.07 5.12 -6.32
C ALA A 112 -10.39 4.38 -5.99
N ILE A 113 -10.53 3.85 -4.77
CA ILE A 113 -11.76 3.20 -4.31
C ILE A 113 -12.79 4.15 -3.68
N GLY A 114 -12.52 5.45 -3.64
CA GLY A 114 -13.48 6.49 -3.26
C GLY A 114 -13.23 7.18 -1.92
N CYS A 115 -12.12 6.89 -1.23
CA CYS A 115 -11.75 7.67 -0.03
C CYS A 115 -11.33 9.08 -0.42
N ASN A 116 -11.78 10.09 0.33
CA ASN A 116 -11.23 11.44 0.16
C ASN A 116 -9.75 11.49 0.61
N PRO A 117 -8.96 12.48 0.15
CA PRO A 117 -7.52 12.55 0.44
C PRO A 117 -7.18 12.59 1.94
N THR A 118 -7.98 13.27 2.75
CA THR A 118 -7.76 13.39 4.19
C THR A 118 -7.99 12.05 4.89
N SER A 119 -9.11 11.39 4.60
CA SER A 119 -9.44 10.07 5.15
C SER A 119 -8.43 9.01 4.73
N ALA A 120 -8.03 8.99 3.45
CA ALA A 120 -6.99 8.06 2.96
C ALA A 120 -5.66 8.24 3.72
N ASN A 121 -5.21 9.49 3.90
CA ASN A 121 -3.97 9.77 4.63
C ASN A 121 -4.07 9.42 6.12
N GLN A 122 -5.21 9.69 6.77
CA GLN A 122 -5.44 9.33 8.17
C GLN A 122 -5.44 7.82 8.37
N GLU A 123 -6.06 7.09 7.45
CA GLU A 123 -6.11 5.64 7.47
C GLU A 123 -4.72 5.02 7.32
N VAL A 124 -3.93 5.46 6.34
CA VAL A 124 -2.53 5.02 6.19
C VAL A 124 -1.73 5.32 7.45
N ARG A 125 -1.88 6.52 8.04
CA ARG A 125 -1.18 6.86 9.30
C ARG A 125 -1.60 5.97 10.47
N ARG A 126 -2.89 5.64 10.57
CA ARG A 126 -3.40 4.75 11.63
C ARG A 126 -2.85 3.35 11.44
N ALA A 127 -2.97 2.78 10.24
CA ALA A 127 -2.46 1.44 9.94
C ALA A 127 -0.94 1.34 10.16
N MET A 128 -0.17 2.38 9.84
CA MET A 128 1.26 2.44 10.16
C MET A 128 1.51 2.32 11.67
N ARG A 129 0.81 3.12 12.48
CA ARG A 129 0.93 3.07 13.95
C ARG A 129 0.51 1.73 14.52
N ASP A 130 -0.62 1.18 14.07
CA ASP A 130 -1.09 -0.14 14.49
C ASP A 130 0.01 -1.20 14.25
N GLY A 131 0.71 -1.13 13.12
CA GLY A 131 1.83 -2.00 12.79
C GLY A 131 3.07 -1.77 13.67
N GLU A 132 3.46 -0.51 13.89
CA GLU A 132 4.57 -0.13 14.76
C GLU A 132 4.34 -0.62 16.21
N GLU A 133 3.14 -0.40 16.75
CA GLU A 133 2.73 -0.83 18.10
C GLU A 133 2.70 -2.37 18.23
N SER A 134 2.23 -3.08 17.19
CA SER A 134 2.19 -4.55 17.19
C SER A 134 3.59 -5.16 17.27
N ALA A 135 4.58 -4.60 16.56
CA ALA A 135 5.96 -5.07 16.63
C ALA A 135 6.60 -4.83 18.00
N GLN A 136 6.34 -3.66 18.62
CA GLN A 136 6.85 -3.32 19.95
C GLN A 136 6.24 -4.20 21.05
N ALA A 137 4.98 -4.60 20.90
CA ALA A 137 4.33 -5.52 21.83
C ALA A 137 4.94 -6.93 21.79
N GLU A 138 5.42 -7.38 20.63
CA GLU A 138 6.09 -8.67 20.44
C GLU A 138 7.55 -8.66 20.94
N ASP A 139 8.22 -7.50 20.93
CA ASP A 139 9.64 -7.36 21.34
C ASP A 139 9.83 -7.16 22.86
N ARG A 140 8.74 -6.91 23.61
CA ARG A 140 8.80 -6.71 25.06
C ARG A 140 8.91 -8.08 25.77
N PRO A 141 10.03 -8.39 26.45
CA PRO A 141 10.15 -9.65 27.18
C PRO A 141 9.23 -9.63 28.41
N ASP A 142 8.61 -10.78 28.69
CA ASP A 142 7.85 -11.06 29.92
C ASP A 142 8.72 -10.93 31.19
#